data_AF-A0A381N239-F1
#
_entry.id   AF-A0A381N239-F1
#
_cell.length_a   1.000
_cell.length_b   1.000
_cell.length_c   1.000
_cell.angle_alpha   90.00
_cell.angle_beta   90.00
_cell.angle_gamma   90.00
#
_symmetry.space_group_name_H-M   'P 1'
#
loop_
_entity.id
_entity.type
_entity.pdbx_description
1 polymer ?
#
loop_
_entity_poly.entity_id
_entity_poly.type
_entity_poly.pdbx_seq_one_letter_code
_entity_poly.pdbx_strand_id
1 'polypeptide(L)'
;MEVWALEAYSAAYNLQEVLTVKSDDVAGRVKTYEAIVKGESIGQPGVPESFNVLLKELQSLGLAIELLNEDKRLPLAQGISNETDLFQALETI
;
A
#
# COMPACT_ATOMS: atom_id res chain seq x y z
N MET A 1 -5.84 -23.68 1.49
CA MET A 1 -7.22 -23.86 2.00
C MET A 1 -7.37 -23.31 3.41
N GLU A 2 -6.29 -23.17 4.18
CA GLU A 2 -6.33 -22.67 5.57
C GLU A 2 -6.78 -21.21 5.67
N VAL A 3 -6.42 -20.36 4.70
CA VAL A 3 -6.85 -18.96 4.65
C VAL A 3 -8.37 -18.84 4.63
N TRP A 4 -9.05 -19.63 3.79
CA TRP A 4 -10.51 -19.65 3.72
C TRP A 4 -11.17 -20.09 5.02
N ALA A 5 -10.54 -20.99 5.77
CA ALA A 5 -11.04 -21.36 7.09
C ALA A 5 -10.99 -20.17 8.04
N LEU A 6 -9.85 -19.45 8.11
CA LEU A 6 -9.70 -18.27 8.97
C LEU A 6 -10.66 -17.13 8.58
N GLU A 7 -10.88 -16.94 7.28
CA GLU A 7 -11.86 -15.98 6.76
C GLU A 7 -13.30 -16.36 7.16
N ALA A 8 -13.68 -17.63 7.03
CA ALA A 8 -15.01 -18.12 7.43
C ALA A 8 -15.25 -17.97 8.94
N TYR A 9 -14.21 -18.14 9.76
CA TYR A 9 -14.26 -17.88 11.20
C TYR A 9 -14.22 -16.39 11.57
N SER A 10 -14.15 -15.48 10.60
CA SER A 10 -13.99 -14.04 10.83
C SER A 10 -12.76 -13.70 11.69
N ALA A 11 -11.70 -14.52 11.60
CA ALA A 11 -10.49 -14.40 12.39
C ALA A 11 -9.49 -13.41 11.75
N ALA A 12 -9.94 -12.16 11.54
CA ALA A 12 -9.21 -11.15 10.78
C ALA A 12 -7.80 -10.86 11.35
N TYR A 13 -7.68 -10.71 12.67
CA TYR A 13 -6.39 -10.43 13.33
C TYR A 13 -5.41 -11.60 13.20
N ASN A 14 -5.88 -12.83 13.38
CA ASN A 14 -5.05 -14.02 13.23
C ASN A 14 -4.58 -14.19 11.79
N LEU A 15 -5.48 -13.96 10.82
CA LEU A 15 -5.12 -14.02 9.41
C LEU A 15 -4.09 -12.94 9.05
N GLN A 16 -4.29 -11.71 9.53
CA GLN A 16 -3.33 -10.63 9.35
C GLN A 16 -1.96 -11.00 9.95
N GLU A 17 -1.93 -11.52 11.17
CA GLU A 17 -0.69 -11.92 11.85
C GLU A 17 0.07 -13.00 11.05
N VAL A 18 -0.66 -13.98 10.53
CA VAL A 18 -0.09 -15.07 9.70
C VAL A 18 0.50 -14.54 8.40
N LEU A 19 -0.15 -13.58 7.74
CA LEU A 19 0.29 -13.02 6.45
C LEU A 19 1.35 -11.92 6.58
N THR A 20 1.59 -11.39 7.78
CA THR A 20 2.48 -10.23 8.00
C THR A 20 3.64 -10.63 8.90
N VAL A 21 3.53 -10.40 10.22
CA VAL A 21 4.60 -10.53 11.21
C VAL A 21 5.14 -11.97 11.33
N LYS A 22 4.35 -12.98 10.94
CA LYS A 22 4.79 -14.38 10.90
C LYS A 22 5.44 -14.80 9.58
N SER A 23 5.16 -14.16 8.44
CA SER A 23 5.71 -14.54 7.13
C SER A 23 6.66 -13.48 6.54
N ASP A 24 6.14 -12.30 6.20
CA ASP A 24 6.73 -11.41 5.19
C ASP A 24 6.95 -9.96 5.64
N ASP A 25 6.53 -9.57 6.84
CA ASP A 25 6.85 -8.24 7.40
C ASP A 25 8.22 -8.28 8.09
N VAL A 26 9.28 -7.90 7.37
CA VAL A 26 10.67 -7.95 7.86
C VAL A 26 10.89 -7.03 9.07
N ALA A 27 10.37 -5.81 9.01
CA ALA A 27 10.52 -4.84 10.10
C ALA A 27 9.61 -5.18 11.29
N GLY A 28 8.38 -5.62 11.01
CA GLY A 28 7.39 -6.00 12.01
C GLY A 28 7.78 -7.26 12.79
N ARG A 29 8.44 -8.24 12.16
CA ARG A 29 8.86 -9.48 12.83
C ARG A 29 9.89 -9.22 13.94
N VAL A 30 10.87 -8.34 13.71
CA VAL A 30 11.87 -7.98 14.74
C VAL A 30 11.22 -7.25 15.91
N LYS A 31 10.36 -6.27 15.63
CA LYS A 31 9.61 -5.54 16.67
C LYS A 31 8.69 -6.46 17.47
N THR A 32 8.03 -7.40 16.79
CA THR A 32 7.17 -8.40 17.43
C THR A 32 7.98 -9.32 18.33
N TYR A 33 9.16 -9.77 17.89
CA TYR A 33 10.05 -10.57 18.72
C TYR A 33 10.49 -9.80 19.98
N GLU A 34 10.90 -8.54 19.84
CA GLU A 34 11.25 -7.71 20.99
C GLU A 34 10.07 -7.51 21.96
N ALA A 35 8.87 -7.25 21.43
CA ALA A 35 7.67 -7.09 22.24
C ALA A 35 7.34 -8.36 23.03
N ILE A 36 7.45 -9.54 22.40
CA ILE A 36 7.23 -10.84 23.07
C ILE A 36 8.25 -11.05 24.19
N VAL A 37 9.53 -10.75 23.96
CA VAL A 37 10.59 -10.89 24.98
C VAL A 37 10.39 -9.94 26.15
N LYS A 38 9.90 -8.72 25.89
CA LYS A 38 9.65 -7.69 26.92
C LYS A 38 8.28 -7.83 27.59
N GLY A 39 7.39 -8.68 27.08
CA GLY A 39 6.01 -8.79 27.56
C GLY A 39 5.15 -7.56 27.20
N GLU A 40 5.54 -6.81 26.18
CA GLU A 40 4.82 -5.64 25.68
C GLU A 40 3.76 -6.02 24.64
N SER A 41 2.80 -5.13 24.40
CA SER A 41 1.79 -5.35 23.35
C SER A 41 2.42 -5.33 21.96
N ILE A 42 2.05 -6.30 21.12
CA ILE A 42 2.48 -6.36 19.73
C ILE A 42 1.88 -5.15 18.96
N GLY A 43 2.73 -4.44 18.22
CA GLY A 43 2.33 -3.30 17.41
C GLY A 43 1.53 -3.68 16.16
N GLN A 44 0.99 -2.68 15.46
CA GLN A 44 0.29 -2.91 14.20
C GLN A 44 1.24 -3.43 13.11
N PRO A 45 0.87 -4.50 12.37
CA PRO A 45 1.66 -4.99 11.25
C PRO A 45 1.77 -3.99 10.10
N GLY A 46 2.89 -4.04 9.40
CA GLY A 46 3.15 -3.23 8.20
C GLY A 46 2.68 -3.89 6.91
N VAL A 47 3.15 -3.32 5.78
CA VAL A 47 2.93 -3.88 4.44
C VAL A 47 3.87 -5.08 4.22
N PRO A 48 3.38 -6.25 3.78
CA PRO A 48 4.22 -7.40 3.46
C PRO A 48 5.20 -7.11 2.31
N GLU A 49 6.42 -7.64 2.39
CA GLU A 49 7.38 -7.47 1.30
C GLU A 49 6.94 -8.17 0.00
N SER A 50 6.18 -9.25 0.10
CA SER A 50 5.59 -9.93 -1.06
C SER A 50 4.68 -9.00 -1.89
N PHE A 51 4.01 -8.04 -1.26
CA PHE A 51 3.23 -7.03 -1.96
C PHE A 51 4.13 -6.02 -2.70
N ASN A 52 5.24 -5.61 -2.09
CA ASN A 52 6.23 -4.74 -2.75
C ASN A 52 6.87 -5.42 -3.97
N VAL A 53 7.16 -6.72 -3.86
CA VAL A 53 7.66 -7.52 -4.98
C VAL A 53 6.62 -7.57 -6.10
N LEU A 54 5.37 -7.90 -5.79
CA LEU A 54 4.27 -7.90 -6.78
C LEU A 54 4.17 -6.55 -7.51
N LEU A 55 4.26 -5.43 -6.78
CA LEU A 55 4.24 -4.10 -7.37
C LEU A 55 5.39 -3.90 -8.39
N LYS A 56 6.59 -4.37 -8.04
CA LYS A 56 7.77 -4.28 -8.93
C LYS A 56 7.67 -5.19 -10.13
N GLU A 57 7.10 -6.37 -9.98
CA GLU A 57 6.85 -7.29 -11.09
C GLU A 57 5.88 -6.68 -12.10
N LEU A 58 4.78 -6.08 -11.62
CA LEU A 58 3.82 -5.37 -12.48
C LEU A 58 4.45 -4.14 -13.14
N GLN A 59 5.27 -3.37 -12.42
CA GLN A 59 6.03 -2.25 -13.00
C GLN A 59 7.02 -2.70 -14.08
N SER A 60 7.64 -3.89 -13.93
CA SER A 60 8.55 -4.45 -14.94
C SER A 60 7.84 -4.82 -16.26
N LEU A 61 6.54 -5.09 -16.19
CA LEU A 61 5.68 -5.32 -17.37
C LEU A 61 5.31 -4.02 -18.09
N GLY A 62 5.74 -2.86 -17.60
CA GLY A 62 5.41 -1.55 -18.14
C GLY A 62 4.09 -0.97 -17.64
N LEU A 63 3.50 -1.56 -16.57
CA LEU A 63 2.29 -1.04 -15.95
C LEU A 63 2.65 0.07 -14.95
N ALA A 64 2.02 1.24 -15.09
CA ALA A 64 2.12 2.32 -14.13
C ALA A 64 1.15 2.07 -12.97
N ILE A 65 1.67 1.54 -11.86
CA ILE A 65 0.89 1.28 -10.64
C ILE A 65 1.45 2.11 -9.51
N GLU A 66 0.56 2.85 -8.85
CA GLU A 66 0.85 3.72 -7.71
C GLU A 66 -0.13 3.43 -6.58
N LEU A 67 0.35 3.51 -5.34
CA LEU A 67 -0.46 3.42 -4.14
C LEU A 67 -1.10 4.78 -3.85
N LEU A 68 -2.43 4.85 -3.96
CA LEU A 68 -3.19 6.04 -3.62
C LEU A 68 -3.62 5.96 -2.16
N ASN A 69 -3.13 6.89 -1.34
CA ASN A 69 -3.71 7.13 -0.02
C ASN A 69 -4.86 8.12 -0.16
N GLU A 70 -5.92 7.93 0.63
CA GLU A 70 -7.09 8.83 0.64
C GLU A 70 -6.68 10.29 0.91
N ASP A 71 -5.64 10.50 1.73
CA ASP A 71 -5.07 11.81 2.03
C ASP A 71 -4.30 12.46 0.86
N LYS A 72 -3.91 11.66 -0.14
CA LYS A 72 -3.17 12.08 -1.34
C LYS A 72 -4.00 11.91 -2.61
N ARG A 73 -5.31 12.15 -2.56
CA ARG A 73 -6.06 12.45 -3.78
C ARG A 73 -5.53 13.76 -4.39
N LEU A 74 -4.48 13.63 -5.20
CA LEU A 74 -4.18 14.63 -6.22
C LEU A 74 -5.46 14.76 -7.07
N PRO A 75 -5.93 15.96 -7.38
CA PRO A 75 -7.12 16.15 -8.20
C PRO A 75 -6.88 15.50 -9.58
N LEU A 76 -7.43 14.31 -9.76
CA LEU A 76 -7.43 13.57 -11.02
C LEU A 76 -8.45 14.25 -11.97
N ALA A 77 -8.03 15.38 -12.56
CA ALA A 77 -8.46 15.95 -13.84
C ALA A 77 -8.23 17.48 -13.83
N GLN A 78 -7.01 17.92 -14.14
CA GLN A 78 -6.89 19.03 -15.08
C GLN A 78 -6.60 18.41 -16.45
N GLY A 79 -7.62 17.74 -16.99
CA GLY A 79 -7.73 17.60 -18.43
C GLY A 79 -7.89 19.01 -19.00
N ILE A 80 -6.95 19.38 -19.87
CA ILE A 80 -7.02 20.39 -20.94
C ILE A 80 -8.40 21.06 -21.00
N SER A 81 -8.56 22.22 -20.38
CA SER A 81 -9.79 23.04 -20.54
C SER A 81 -9.55 24.55 -20.52
N ASN A 82 -8.30 25.01 -20.51
CA ASN A 82 -8.03 26.43 -20.70
C ASN A 82 -7.70 26.70 -22.17
N GLU A 83 -8.72 26.69 -23.02
CA GLU A 83 -8.67 27.44 -24.30
C GLU A 83 -8.32 28.94 -24.04
N THR A 84 -8.46 29.40 -22.80
CA THR A 84 -8.12 30.75 -22.34
C THR A 84 -6.61 31.07 -22.38
N ASP A 85 -5.73 30.07 -22.29
CA ASP A 85 -4.26 30.31 -22.26
C ASP A 85 -3.66 30.50 -23.67
N LEU A 86 -4.36 30.05 -24.72
CA LEU A 86 -3.95 30.23 -26.13
C LEU A 86 -4.13 31.68 -26.63
N PHE A 87 -5.10 32.41 -26.10
CA PHE A 87 -5.37 33.80 -26.51
C PHE A 87 -4.39 34.81 -25.87
N GLN A 88 -3.91 34.54 -24.64
CA GLN A 88 -2.95 35.43 -23.96
C GLN A 88 -1.55 35.42 -24.61
N ALA A 89 -1.13 34.30 -25.20
CA ALA A 89 0.16 34.19 -25.88
C ALA A 89 0.18 34.88 -27.27
N LEU A 90 -0.98 35.13 -27.87
CA LEU A 90 -1.10 35.81 -29.17
C LEU A 90 -1.18 37.34 -29.07
N GLU A 91 -1.55 37.89 -27.90
CA GLU A 91 -1.54 39.35 -27.65
C GLU A 91 -0.15 39.89 -27.27
N THR A 92 0.84 39.01 -27.10
CA THR A 92 2.21 39.37 -26.69
C THR A 92 3.25 39.33 -27.83
N ILE A 93 2.82 39.14 -29.07
CA ILE A 93 3.62 39.31 -30.30
C ILE A 93 3.04 40.46 -31.12
#